data_AF-A0A4Q0IZI0-F1
#
_entry.id   AF-A0A4Q0IZI0-F1
#
_cell.length_a   1.000
_cell.length_b   1.000
_cell.length_c   1.000
_cell.angle_alpha   90.00
_cell.angle_beta   90.00
_cell.angle_gamma   90.00
#
_symmetry.space_group_name_H-M   'P 1'
#
loop_
_entity.id
_entity.type
_entity.pdbx_description
1 polymer ?
#
loop_
_entity_poly.entity_id
_entity_poly.type
_entity_poly.pdbx_seq_one_letter_code
_entity_poly.pdbx_strand_id
1 'polypeptide(L)'
;MKLKSIIAGFALLMSLGASAQYDLNAAAEEYKADVEASVRKMNGNDKHNAGPEPFKEFIAKFSTDEAFMNERIALDDKAREKYADLLTPSTFTAKLPVIADNNGTDDVYYQIWDEMQFHTVHLNCCWDGVLENNIIFMKKNGKWYLDAITE
;
A
#
# COMPACT_ATOMS: atom_id res chain seq x y z
N MET A 1 -5.99 8.66 76.23
CA MET A 1 -4.96 7.68 75.80
C MET A 1 -5.64 6.65 74.90
N LYS A 2 -5.01 6.29 73.76
CA LYS A 2 -5.33 5.23 72.77
C LYS A 2 -6.35 5.60 71.67
N LEU A 3 -5.89 5.92 70.45
CA LEU A 3 -5.45 5.08 69.29
C LEU A 3 -6.64 4.84 68.34
N LYS A 4 -6.70 5.50 67.17
CA LYS A 4 -6.02 5.26 65.87
C LYS A 4 -6.94 4.49 64.90
N SER A 5 -7.04 5.07 63.70
CA SER A 5 -7.80 4.71 62.51
C SER A 5 -7.68 3.25 62.06
N ILE A 6 -8.74 2.71 61.43
CA ILE A 6 -8.62 1.69 60.38
C ILE A 6 -9.61 2.01 59.25
N ILE A 7 -9.03 2.10 58.06
CA ILE A 7 -9.58 2.30 56.73
C ILE A 7 -10.16 0.97 56.21
N ALA A 8 -11.35 0.98 55.60
CA ALA A 8 -11.82 -0.07 54.66
C ALA A 8 -13.15 0.39 54.02
N GLY A 9 -13.40 0.34 52.72
CA GLY A 9 -12.60 -0.06 51.58
C GLY A 9 -13.38 0.35 50.33
N PHE A 10 -12.74 1.12 49.45
CA PHE A 10 -13.25 1.40 48.11
C PHE A 10 -12.84 0.21 47.24
N ALA A 11 -13.77 -0.71 46.98
CA ALA A 11 -13.57 -1.77 46.00
C ALA A 11 -13.65 -1.13 44.61
N LEU A 12 -12.52 -0.67 44.10
CA LEU A 12 -12.37 -0.30 42.70
C LEU A 12 -12.39 -1.60 41.88
N LEU A 13 -13.55 -1.96 41.33
CA LEU A 13 -13.63 -2.96 40.27
C LEU A 13 -12.88 -2.40 39.06
N MET A 14 -11.63 -2.80 38.90
CA MET A 14 -10.91 -2.60 37.64
C MET A 14 -11.61 -3.45 36.58
N SER A 15 -12.41 -2.80 35.73
CA SER A 15 -12.86 -3.38 34.48
C SER A 15 -11.62 -3.62 33.63
N LEU A 16 -11.11 -4.86 33.63
CA LEU A 16 -10.24 -5.37 32.59
C LEU A 16 -11.08 -5.40 31.30
N GLY A 17 -11.19 -4.25 30.63
CA GLY A 17 -11.56 -4.23 29.23
C GLY A 17 -10.47 -5.01 28.51
N ALA A 18 -10.80 -6.22 28.05
CA ALA A 18 -9.99 -6.91 27.08
C ALA A 18 -10.01 -6.04 25.81
N SER A 19 -9.06 -5.11 25.69
CA SER A 19 -8.69 -4.58 24.39
C SER A 19 -8.23 -5.80 23.60
N ALA A 20 -9.00 -6.21 22.59
CA ALA A 20 -8.52 -7.18 21.63
C ALA A 20 -7.20 -6.60 21.08
N GLN A 21 -6.08 -7.22 21.46
CA GLN A 21 -4.78 -6.84 20.92
C GLN A 21 -4.88 -7.08 19.42
N TYR A 22 -4.68 -6.03 18.62
CA TYR A 22 -4.62 -6.17 17.18
C TYR A 22 -3.46 -7.13 16.85
N ASP A 23 -3.78 -8.25 16.20
CA ASP A 23 -2.79 -9.26 15.82
C ASP A 23 -2.30 -8.93 14.41
N LEU A 24 -1.15 -8.26 14.35
CA LEU A 24 -0.48 -7.87 13.11
C LEU A 24 -0.17 -9.07 12.21
N ASN A 25 0.06 -10.25 12.77
CA ASN A 25 0.33 -11.44 11.94
C ASN A 25 -0.96 -11.95 11.28
N ALA A 26 -2.08 -11.91 12.00
CA ALA A 26 -3.37 -12.28 11.43
C ALA A 26 -3.79 -11.31 10.32
N ALA A 27 -3.60 -10.00 10.53
CA ALA A 27 -3.86 -8.98 9.51
C ALA A 27 -2.95 -9.15 8.28
N ALA A 28 -1.65 -9.40 8.48
CA ALA A 28 -0.72 -9.64 7.38
C ALA A 28 -1.10 -10.86 6.53
N GLU A 29 -1.61 -11.95 7.14
CA GLU A 29 -2.06 -13.11 6.36
C GLU A 29 -3.35 -12.83 5.57
N GLU A 30 -4.24 -11.99 6.09
CA GLU A 30 -5.43 -11.54 5.37
C GLU A 30 -5.05 -10.74 4.11
N TYR A 31 -4.24 -9.68 4.26
CA TYR A 31 -3.82 -8.85 3.13
C TYR A 31 -2.98 -9.60 2.09
N LYS A 32 -2.27 -10.65 2.51
CA LYS A 32 -1.45 -11.47 1.61
C LYS A 32 -2.32 -12.15 0.54
N ALA A 33 -3.49 -12.67 0.91
CA ALA A 33 -4.39 -13.29 -0.04
C ALA A 33 -4.87 -12.29 -1.11
N ASP A 34 -5.15 -11.05 -0.69
CA ASP A 34 -5.57 -9.98 -1.59
C ASP A 34 -4.45 -9.55 -2.55
N VAL A 35 -3.22 -9.37 -2.03
CA VAL A 35 -2.05 -9.05 -2.85
C VAL A 35 -1.78 -10.17 -3.86
N GLU A 36 -1.84 -11.44 -3.45
CA GLU A 36 -1.66 -12.56 -4.38
C GLU A 36 -2.76 -12.59 -5.47
N ALA A 37 -4.02 -12.36 -5.09
CA ALA A 37 -5.12 -12.29 -6.04
C ALA A 37 -4.95 -11.14 -7.04
N SER A 38 -4.49 -9.98 -6.56
CA SER A 38 -4.22 -8.83 -7.42
C SER A 38 -3.10 -9.10 -8.42
N VAL A 39 -2.02 -9.76 -7.98
CA VAL A 39 -0.90 -10.16 -8.86
C VAL A 39 -1.37 -11.15 -9.92
N ARG A 40 -2.23 -12.12 -9.56
CA ARG A 40 -2.83 -13.05 -10.55
C ARG A 40 -3.68 -12.30 -11.58
N LYS A 41 -4.51 -11.35 -11.14
CA LYS A 41 -5.33 -10.52 -12.03
C LYS A 41 -4.49 -9.61 -12.92
N MET A 42 -3.47 -8.95 -12.38
CA MET A 42 -2.54 -8.11 -13.14
C MET A 42 -1.87 -8.89 -14.27
N ASN A 43 -1.43 -10.13 -14.00
CA ASN A 43 -0.76 -10.98 -14.97
C ASN A 43 -1.70 -11.72 -15.95
N GLY A 44 -3.01 -11.72 -15.67
CA GLY A 44 -4.03 -12.38 -16.48
C GLY A 44 -4.19 -11.78 -17.88
N ASN A 45 -4.88 -12.50 -18.76
CA ASN A 45 -5.20 -12.01 -20.11
C ASN A 45 -6.49 -11.19 -20.09
N ASP A 46 -6.39 -9.94 -19.65
CA ASP A 46 -7.51 -8.98 -19.56
C ASP A 46 -7.16 -7.69 -20.33
N LYS A 47 -8.11 -6.77 -20.42
CA LYS A 47 -8.07 -5.56 -21.25
C LYS A 47 -6.85 -4.66 -20.98
N HIS A 48 -6.40 -4.48 -19.73
CA HIS A 48 -5.19 -3.68 -19.43
C HIS A 48 -3.93 -4.27 -20.08
N ASN A 49 -3.93 -5.56 -20.38
CA ASN A 49 -2.84 -6.26 -21.08
C ASN A 49 -3.04 -6.37 -22.59
N ALA A 50 -4.03 -5.71 -23.17
CA ALA A 50 -4.29 -5.74 -24.60
C ALA A 50 -3.57 -4.61 -25.37
N GLY A 51 -3.36 -4.84 -26.67
CA GLY A 51 -2.77 -3.87 -27.60
C GLY A 51 -1.24 -3.97 -27.70
N PRO A 52 -0.59 -2.97 -28.32
CA PRO A 52 0.83 -3.03 -28.66
C PRO A 52 1.77 -2.91 -27.45
N GLU A 53 1.28 -2.37 -26.34
CA GLU A 53 1.99 -2.34 -25.06
C GLU A 53 1.05 -2.90 -23.97
N PRO A 54 1.16 -4.20 -23.65
CA PRO A 54 0.51 -4.81 -22.50
C PRO A 54 1.00 -4.17 -21.20
N PHE A 55 0.10 -3.88 -20.25
CA PHE A 55 0.50 -3.27 -18.98
C PHE A 55 1.54 -4.11 -18.22
N LYS A 56 1.38 -5.43 -18.17
CA LYS A 56 2.33 -6.34 -17.51
C LYS A 56 3.76 -6.26 -18.05
N GLU A 57 3.92 -6.00 -19.35
CA GLU A 57 5.24 -5.85 -19.99
C GLU A 57 5.82 -4.46 -19.72
N PHE A 58 4.96 -3.44 -19.80
CA PHE A 58 5.32 -2.08 -19.39
C PHE A 58 5.82 -2.04 -17.96
N ILE A 59 5.04 -2.57 -17.00
CA ILE A 59 5.36 -2.46 -15.58
C ILE A 59 6.59 -3.28 -15.21
N ALA A 60 6.80 -4.46 -15.80
CA ALA A 60 8.01 -5.25 -15.59
C ALA A 60 9.29 -4.46 -15.94
N LYS A 61 9.24 -3.65 -17.02
CA LYS A 61 10.35 -2.79 -17.40
C LYS A 61 10.41 -1.51 -16.56
N PHE A 62 9.28 -0.85 -16.34
CA PHE A 62 9.17 0.38 -15.54
C PHE A 62 9.72 0.18 -14.13
N SER A 63 9.52 -0.99 -13.55
CA SER A 63 9.95 -1.31 -12.18
C SER A 63 11.39 -1.83 -12.07
N THR A 64 12.17 -1.84 -13.16
CA THR A 64 13.55 -2.35 -13.16
C THR A 64 14.55 -1.49 -13.94
N ASP A 65 14.10 -0.74 -14.94
CA ASP A 65 14.93 0.11 -15.80
C ASP A 65 14.66 1.59 -15.48
N GLU A 66 15.59 2.23 -14.77
CA GLU A 66 15.47 3.63 -14.34
C GLU A 66 15.39 4.61 -15.51
N ALA A 67 16.12 4.36 -16.61
CA ALA A 67 16.06 5.22 -17.78
C ALA A 67 14.68 5.16 -18.43
N PHE A 68 14.14 3.95 -18.60
CA PHE A 68 12.79 3.74 -19.12
C PHE A 68 11.71 4.29 -18.18
N MET A 69 11.87 4.13 -16.88
CA MET A 69 10.99 4.72 -15.88
C MET A 69 10.93 6.24 -16.07
N ASN A 70 12.08 6.91 -16.11
CA ASN A 70 12.17 8.36 -16.26
C ASN A 70 11.51 8.88 -17.55
N GLU A 71 11.62 8.14 -18.67
CA GLU A 71 10.92 8.42 -19.92
C GLU A 71 9.39 8.29 -19.85
N ARG A 72 8.89 7.51 -18.88
CA ARG A 72 7.47 7.15 -18.74
C ARG A 72 6.78 7.81 -17.55
N ILE A 73 7.45 8.72 -16.86
CA ILE A 73 6.82 9.57 -15.85
C ILE A 73 6.20 10.80 -16.52
N ALA A 74 4.88 10.95 -16.39
CA ALA A 74 4.12 12.09 -16.89
C ALA A 74 3.77 13.12 -15.79
N LEU A 75 4.32 12.95 -14.59
CA LEU A 75 4.21 13.89 -13.47
C LEU A 75 4.85 15.24 -13.80
N ASP A 76 4.24 16.32 -13.32
CA ASP A 76 4.83 17.66 -13.33
C ASP A 76 5.97 17.80 -12.32
N ASP A 77 6.74 18.88 -12.41
CA ASP A 77 7.92 19.11 -11.56
C ASP A 77 7.57 19.13 -10.07
N LYS A 78 6.41 19.68 -9.70
CA LYS A 78 5.96 19.77 -8.31
C LYS A 78 5.63 18.39 -7.75
N ALA A 79 4.94 17.56 -8.52
CA ALA A 79 4.62 16.19 -8.12
C ALA A 79 5.90 15.33 -8.06
N ARG A 80 6.83 15.52 -8.99
CA ARG A 80 8.14 14.84 -8.95
C ARG A 80 8.94 15.18 -7.71
N GLU A 81 8.95 16.46 -7.31
CA GLU A 81 9.59 16.89 -6.07
C GLU A 81 8.87 16.32 -4.84
N LYS A 82 7.53 16.38 -4.80
CA LYS A 82 6.74 15.86 -3.68
C LYS A 82 6.94 14.36 -3.45
N TYR A 83 7.02 13.58 -4.53
CA TYR A 83 7.04 12.11 -4.47
C TYR A 83 8.42 11.53 -4.80
N ALA A 84 9.50 12.30 -4.69
CA ALA A 84 10.84 11.90 -5.08
C ALA A 84 11.27 10.54 -4.47
N ASP A 85 10.91 10.30 -3.20
CA ASP A 85 11.24 9.06 -2.49
C ASP A 85 10.51 7.83 -3.05
N LEU A 86 9.35 8.03 -3.70
CA LEU A 86 8.60 6.97 -4.37
C LEU A 86 9.09 6.71 -5.79
N LEU A 87 9.78 7.65 -6.43
CA LEU A 87 10.24 7.56 -7.82
C LEU A 87 11.51 6.70 -7.96
N THR A 88 11.46 5.49 -7.42
CA THR A 88 12.49 4.46 -7.59
C THR A 88 11.89 3.25 -8.30
N PRO A 89 12.63 2.56 -9.20
CA PRO A 89 12.07 1.45 -9.96
C PRO A 89 11.43 0.37 -9.06
N SER A 90 12.04 0.04 -7.92
CA SER A 90 11.54 -0.98 -6.99
C SER A 90 10.22 -0.62 -6.29
N THR A 91 9.79 0.64 -6.32
CA THR A 91 8.50 1.05 -5.76
C THR A 91 7.33 0.43 -6.50
N PHE A 92 7.40 0.31 -7.84
CA PHE A 92 6.23 0.09 -8.69
C PHE A 92 5.88 -1.39 -8.86
N THR A 93 5.75 -2.11 -7.74
CA THR A 93 5.40 -3.53 -7.71
C THR A 93 4.44 -3.81 -6.58
N ALA A 94 3.51 -4.75 -6.75
CA ALA A 94 2.76 -5.26 -5.62
C ALA A 94 3.71 -5.93 -4.62
N LYS A 95 3.51 -5.67 -3.33
CA LYS A 95 4.36 -6.12 -2.24
C LYS A 95 3.53 -6.91 -1.25
N LEU A 96 4.01 -8.10 -0.92
CA LEU A 96 3.42 -8.89 0.15
C LEU A 96 3.49 -8.11 1.48
N PRO A 97 2.53 -8.34 2.38
CA PRO A 97 2.49 -7.64 3.65
C PRO A 97 3.74 -7.83 4.50
N VAL A 98 4.22 -6.73 5.07
CA VAL A 98 5.33 -6.69 6.03
C VAL A 98 4.91 -5.88 7.24
N ILE A 99 5.30 -6.32 8.43
CA ILE A 99 5.13 -5.52 9.66
C ILE A 99 6.30 -4.55 9.71
N ALA A 100 6.00 -3.26 9.82
CA ALA A 100 6.99 -2.20 9.85
C ALA A 100 6.55 -1.05 10.75
N ASP A 101 7.53 -0.28 11.24
CA ASP A 101 7.26 0.94 12.01
C ASP A 101 6.62 2.00 11.09
N ASN A 102 5.48 2.51 11.53
CA ASN A 102 4.75 3.61 10.94
C ASN A 102 4.53 4.67 12.03
N ASN A 103 5.42 5.67 12.10
CA ASN A 103 5.33 6.76 13.07
C ASN A 103 5.30 6.32 14.55
N GLY A 104 6.06 5.27 14.91
CA GLY A 104 6.17 4.77 16.27
C GLY A 104 5.15 3.70 16.64
N THR A 105 4.34 3.22 15.70
CA THR A 105 3.49 2.03 15.85
C THR A 105 3.85 0.99 14.79
N ASP A 106 3.88 -0.28 15.18
CA ASP A 106 4.04 -1.38 14.22
C ASP A 106 2.70 -1.59 13.50
N ASP A 107 2.70 -1.37 12.18
CA ASP A 107 1.55 -1.55 11.31
C ASP A 107 1.94 -2.49 10.14
N VAL A 108 0.96 -3.01 9.41
CA VAL A 108 1.17 -3.85 8.24
C VAL A 108 1.20 -3.02 6.96
N TYR A 109 2.36 -2.92 6.33
CA TYR A 109 2.54 -2.32 5.02
C TYR A 109 2.37 -3.33 3.89
N TYR A 110 1.65 -2.99 2.84
CA TYR A 110 1.57 -3.78 1.61
C TYR A 110 1.29 -2.90 0.39
N GLN A 111 1.51 -3.46 -0.80
CA GLN A 111 1.11 -2.82 -2.05
C GLN A 111 0.29 -3.76 -2.92
N ILE A 112 -0.82 -3.27 -3.47
CA ILE A 112 -1.80 -4.08 -4.18
C ILE A 112 -2.21 -3.44 -5.51
N TRP A 113 -2.33 -4.26 -6.55
CA TRP A 113 -2.94 -3.81 -7.82
C TRP A 113 -4.46 -3.72 -7.65
N ASP A 114 -5.02 -2.55 -7.89
CA ASP A 114 -6.45 -2.35 -7.69
C ASP A 114 -7.18 -2.16 -9.03
N GLU A 115 -7.77 -1.00 -9.26
CA GLU A 115 -8.51 -0.70 -10.48
C GLU A 115 -7.65 -1.02 -11.71
N MET A 116 -8.08 -2.02 -12.50
CA MET A 116 -7.39 -2.51 -13.70
C MET A 116 -8.34 -2.40 -14.89
N GLN A 117 -8.37 -1.20 -15.47
CA GLN A 117 -9.18 -0.84 -16.63
C GLN A 117 -8.34 -0.89 -17.92
N PHE A 118 -8.99 -0.77 -19.08
CA PHE A 118 -8.28 -0.82 -20.38
C PHE A 118 -7.22 0.29 -20.53
N HIS A 119 -7.47 1.47 -19.94
CA HIS A 119 -6.58 2.63 -20.04
C HIS A 119 -6.00 3.10 -18.71
N THR A 120 -6.34 2.45 -17.60
CA THR A 120 -5.97 2.92 -16.26
C THR A 120 -5.65 1.73 -15.37
N VAL A 121 -4.52 1.76 -14.66
CA VAL A 121 -4.17 0.77 -13.64
C VAL A 121 -3.71 1.48 -12.37
N HIS A 122 -4.22 1.07 -11.21
CA HIS A 122 -3.84 1.63 -9.91
C HIS A 122 -2.97 0.64 -9.12
N LEU A 123 -1.95 1.17 -8.45
CA LEU A 123 -1.17 0.48 -7.42
C LEU A 123 -1.36 1.24 -6.10
N ASN A 124 -2.05 0.62 -5.16
CA ASN A 124 -2.30 1.21 -3.85
C ASN A 124 -1.20 0.77 -2.88
N CYS A 125 -0.60 1.75 -2.19
CA CYS A 125 0.26 1.56 -1.03
C CYS A 125 -0.60 1.73 0.23
N CYS A 126 -0.59 0.74 1.12
CA CYS A 126 -1.51 0.69 2.25
C CYS A 126 -0.78 0.38 3.56
N TRP A 127 -1.28 0.97 4.64
CA TRP A 127 -0.97 0.62 6.03
C TRP A 127 -2.25 0.13 6.71
N ASP A 128 -2.30 -1.12 7.16
CA ASP A 128 -3.46 -1.70 7.86
C ASP A 128 -4.81 -1.46 7.15
N GLY A 129 -4.81 -1.59 5.82
CA GLY A 129 -5.99 -1.37 4.98
C GLY A 129 -6.31 0.09 4.69
N VAL A 130 -5.58 1.04 5.27
CA VAL A 130 -5.68 2.47 4.98
C VAL A 130 -4.78 2.81 3.79
N LEU A 131 -5.37 3.43 2.76
CA LEU A 131 -4.64 3.93 1.61
C LEU A 131 -3.71 5.08 2.03
N GLU A 132 -2.42 4.92 1.78
CA GLU A 132 -1.41 5.97 1.95
C GLU A 132 -1.15 6.68 0.63
N ASN A 133 -0.92 5.91 -0.43
CA ASN A 133 -0.75 6.44 -1.78
C ASN A 133 -1.47 5.59 -2.82
N ASN A 134 -2.09 6.25 -3.78
CA ASN A 134 -2.56 5.62 -5.01
C ASN A 134 -1.67 6.08 -6.17
N ILE A 135 -0.95 5.12 -6.77
CA ILE A 135 -0.08 5.31 -7.91
C ILE A 135 -0.87 4.94 -9.18
N ILE A 136 -1.12 5.93 -10.02
CA ILE A 136 -2.02 5.81 -11.16
C ILE A 136 -1.21 5.76 -12.45
N PHE A 137 -1.38 4.66 -13.19
CA PHE A 137 -0.85 4.50 -14.53
C PHE A 137 -1.94 4.71 -15.57
N MET A 138 -1.65 5.51 -16.61
CA MET A 138 -2.60 5.78 -17.69
C MET A 138 -2.02 5.47 -19.06
N LYS A 139 -2.84 4.85 -19.92
CA LYS A 139 -2.51 4.59 -21.32
C LYS A 139 -2.86 5.79 -22.17
N LYS A 140 -1.85 6.46 -22.71
CA LYS A 140 -1.95 7.62 -23.61
C LYS A 140 -1.35 7.27 -24.96
N ASN A 141 -2.13 7.39 -26.03
CA ASN A 141 -1.69 7.07 -27.40
C ASN A 141 -1.06 5.67 -27.53
N GLY A 142 -1.65 4.67 -26.86
CA GLY A 142 -1.19 3.29 -26.89
C GLY A 142 -0.02 2.96 -25.97
N LYS A 143 0.53 3.95 -25.25
CA LYS A 143 1.66 3.81 -24.33
C LYS A 143 1.25 4.10 -22.88
N TRP A 144 1.74 3.32 -21.93
CA TRP A 144 1.53 3.52 -20.50
C TRP A 144 2.53 4.51 -19.91
N TYR A 145 2.06 5.27 -18.93
CA TYR A 145 2.82 6.28 -18.20
C TYR A 145 2.41 6.27 -16.73
N LEU A 146 3.34 6.61 -15.83
CA LEU A 146 2.98 7.05 -14.48
C LEU A 146 2.33 8.43 -14.61
N ASP A 147 1.03 8.50 -14.37
CA ASP A 147 0.19 9.66 -14.64
C ASP A 147 0.02 10.55 -13.41
N ALA A 148 -0.23 9.95 -12.26
CA ALA A 148 -0.46 10.65 -11.01
C ALA A 148 -0.06 9.79 -9.81
N ILE A 149 0.21 10.46 -8.69
CA ILE A 149 0.29 9.86 -7.35
C ILE A 149 -0.60 10.72 -6.45
N THR A 150 -1.50 10.10 -5.69
CA THR A 150 -2.40 10.78 -4.75
C THR A 150 -2.32 10.17 -3.35
N GLU A 151 -2.69 10.95 -2.33
CA GLU A 151 -2.86 10.53 -0.92
C GLU A 151 -4.35 10.41 -0.59
#